data_AF-A0A7J4VU67-F1
#
_entry.id   AF-A0A7J4VU67-F1
#
_cell.length_a   1.000
_cell.length_b   1.000
_cell.length_c   1.000
_cell.angle_alpha   90.00
_cell.angle_beta   90.00
_cell.angle_gamma   90.00
#
_symmetry.space_group_name_H-M   'P 1'
#
loop_
_entity.id
_entity.type
_entity.pdbx_description
1 polymer ?
#
loop_
_entity_poly.entity_id
_entity_poly.type
_entity_poly.pdbx_seq_one_letter_code
_entity_poly.pdbx_strand_id
1 'polypeptide(L)'
;MRRDLARHRAQRGNPAGKTMLQLLALLSALLALVPPVPELPGVSTSRRSRYDPPPGYPLGRDAWARERGLDPEPGAVVTATETPTPGLRPEPRPWRRLVRDLDSRSPRRREAARELLAQRVPEAARDWLRSAIASDDRTQLRMLGAGVTPAVLCARALAAARVASLPGPEPAPPPEPDVEVEAGPGPGSRK
;
A
#
# COMPACT_ATOMS: atom_id res chain seq x y z
N MET A 1 -55.73 24.92 56.74
CA MET A 1 -54.35 24.81 56.22
C MET A 1 -53.40 24.09 57.19
N ARG A 2 -53.65 22.82 57.55
CA ARG A 2 -52.74 22.03 58.43
C ARG A 2 -52.65 20.54 58.04
N ARG A 3 -53.08 20.17 56.83
CA ARG A 3 -53.11 18.75 56.38
C ARG A 3 -52.05 18.38 55.32
N ASP A 4 -51.31 19.34 54.76
CA ASP A 4 -50.40 19.06 53.64
C ASP A 4 -48.93 18.81 54.04
N LEU A 5 -48.52 19.12 55.27
CA LEU A 5 -47.12 18.95 55.69
C LEU A 5 -46.74 17.50 56.09
N ALA A 6 -47.72 16.60 56.21
CA ALA A 6 -47.47 15.20 56.58
C ALA A 6 -47.00 14.34 55.38
N ARG A 7 -47.28 14.75 54.14
CA ARG A 7 -46.92 13.96 52.94
C ARG A 7 -45.44 14.03 52.57
N HIS A 8 -44.74 15.12 52.90
CA HIS A 8 -43.34 15.29 52.49
C HIS A 8 -42.31 14.54 53.35
N ARG A 9 -42.67 14.04 54.54
CA ARG A 9 -41.73 13.28 55.39
C ARG A 9 -41.66 11.80 55.05
N ALA A 10 -42.64 11.25 54.31
CA ALA A 10 -42.67 9.84 53.91
C ALA A 10 -41.68 9.49 52.77
N GLN A 11 -41.12 10.47 52.06
CA GLN A 11 -40.10 10.24 51.02
C GLN A 11 -38.66 10.12 51.55
N ARG A 12 -38.43 10.25 52.87
CA ARG A 12 -37.09 10.12 53.47
C ARG A 12 -36.76 8.67 53.80
N GLY A 13 -36.63 7.86 52.76
CA GLY A 13 -36.25 6.47 52.94
C GLY A 13 -36.09 5.67 51.66
N ASN A 14 -35.92 6.30 50.49
CA ASN A 14 -35.68 5.54 49.27
C ASN A 14 -34.23 5.03 49.24
N PRO A 15 -33.97 3.70 49.31
CA PRO A 15 -32.62 3.14 49.21
C PRO A 15 -31.98 3.45 47.85
N ALA A 16 -32.81 3.66 46.81
CA ALA A 16 -32.39 4.10 45.50
C ALA A 16 -31.69 5.47 45.50
N GLY A 17 -32.13 6.41 46.35
CA GLY A 17 -31.49 7.72 46.45
C GLY A 17 -30.11 7.65 47.11
N LYS A 18 -29.95 6.79 48.12
CA LYS A 18 -28.66 6.55 48.78
C LYS A 18 -27.66 5.87 47.86
N THR A 19 -28.10 4.87 47.10
CA THR A 19 -27.26 4.18 46.11
C THR A 19 -26.87 5.10 44.95
N MET A 20 -27.76 5.97 44.48
CA MET A 20 -27.42 7.00 43.48
C MET A 20 -26.36 7.97 44.00
N LEU A 21 -26.51 8.49 45.23
CA LEU A 21 -25.52 9.38 45.82
C LEU A 21 -24.18 8.66 46.08
N GLN A 22 -24.22 7.40 46.48
CA GLN A 22 -23.03 6.57 46.68
C GLN A 22 -22.31 6.29 45.35
N LEU A 23 -23.05 6.01 44.27
CA LEU A 23 -22.49 5.85 42.92
C LEU A 23 -21.85 7.14 42.42
N LEU A 24 -22.49 8.29 42.64
CA LEU A 24 -21.94 9.60 42.29
C LEU A 24 -20.67 9.91 43.09
N ALA A 25 -20.65 9.59 44.38
CA ALA A 25 -19.47 9.76 45.22
C ALA A 25 -18.31 8.84 44.77
N LEU A 26 -18.61 7.59 44.40
CA LEU A 26 -17.61 6.66 43.87
C LEU A 26 -17.07 7.12 42.51
N LEU A 27 -17.94 7.60 41.62
CA LEU A 27 -17.54 8.19 40.34
C LEU A 27 -16.67 9.43 40.53
N SER A 28 -17.04 10.30 41.47
CA SER A 28 -16.25 11.48 41.83
C SER A 28 -14.87 11.11 42.38
N ALA A 29 -14.79 10.11 43.25
CA ALA A 29 -13.51 9.63 43.77
C ALA A 29 -12.65 9.00 42.66
N LEU A 30 -13.26 8.24 41.74
CA LEU A 30 -12.55 7.66 40.60
C LEU A 30 -12.00 8.73 39.66
N LEU A 31 -12.79 9.78 39.38
CA LEU A 31 -12.36 10.94 38.58
C LEU A 31 -11.23 11.72 39.27
N ALA A 32 -11.20 11.79 40.59
CA ALA A 32 -10.12 12.44 41.34
C ALA A 32 -8.82 11.64 41.35
N LEU A 33 -8.87 10.32 41.10
CA LEU A 33 -7.68 9.48 40.91
C LEU A 33 -7.13 9.53 39.47
N VAL A 34 -7.80 10.21 38.55
CA VAL A 34 -7.23 10.51 37.23
C VAL A 34 -6.11 11.52 37.45
N PRO A 35 -4.85 11.19 37.11
CA PRO A 35 -3.76 12.15 37.25
C PRO A 35 -4.08 13.41 36.44
N PRO A 36 -3.74 14.61 36.94
CA PRO A 36 -3.88 15.83 36.15
C PRO A 36 -3.15 15.61 34.83
N VAL A 37 -3.87 15.73 33.72
CA VAL A 37 -3.29 15.70 32.38
C VAL A 37 -2.17 16.74 32.40
N PRO A 38 -0.92 16.37 32.06
CA PRO A 38 0.16 17.34 32.05
C PRO A 38 -0.26 18.50 31.16
N GLU A 39 -0.22 19.70 31.73
CA GLU A 39 -0.42 20.94 30.99
C GLU A 39 0.45 20.88 29.75
N LEU A 40 -0.21 20.91 28.58
CA LEU A 40 0.46 20.99 27.29
C LEU A 40 1.43 22.18 27.36
N PRO A 41 2.71 21.99 27.01
CA PRO A 41 3.70 23.05 27.12
C PRO A 41 3.24 24.24 26.27
N GLY A 42 3.04 25.38 26.94
CA GLY A 42 3.03 26.72 26.39
C GLY A 42 2.24 26.87 25.10
N VAL A 43 0.99 27.30 25.21
CA VAL A 43 0.40 28.16 24.16
C VAL A 43 1.13 29.51 24.25
N SER A 44 2.41 29.54 23.89
CA SER A 44 3.00 30.74 23.35
C SER A 44 2.15 31.05 22.13
N THR A 45 1.31 32.06 22.21
CA THR A 45 0.76 32.73 21.04
C THR A 45 1.94 33.43 20.36
N SER A 46 2.84 32.63 19.79
CA SER A 46 3.82 33.06 18.83
C SER A 46 3.00 33.77 17.77
N ARG A 47 3.10 35.10 17.75
CA ARG A 47 2.40 35.93 16.78
C ARG A 47 2.90 35.45 15.43
N ARG A 48 2.10 34.62 14.76
CA ARG A 48 2.44 34.09 13.44
C ARG A 48 2.81 35.29 12.59
N SER A 49 4.04 35.29 12.10
CA SER A 49 4.46 36.33 11.20
C SER A 49 3.58 36.25 9.96
N ARG A 50 3.29 37.40 9.34
CA ARG A 50 2.52 37.42 8.08
C ARG A 50 3.18 36.60 6.98
N TYR A 51 4.50 36.42 7.09
CA TYR A 51 5.35 35.63 6.22
C TYR A 51 5.27 34.13 6.48
N ASP A 52 4.71 33.68 7.61
CA ASP A 52 4.67 32.25 7.92
C ASP A 52 3.43 31.59 7.33
N PRO A 53 3.59 30.53 6.52
CA PRO A 53 2.47 29.83 5.95
C PRO A 53 1.67 29.07 7.01
N PRO A 54 0.38 28.77 6.74
CA PRO A 54 -0.38 27.87 7.59
C PRO A 54 0.29 26.47 7.62
N PRO A 55 0.18 25.75 8.75
CA PRO A 55 0.72 24.40 8.86
C PRO A 55 0.12 23.49 7.78
N GLY A 56 0.97 22.78 7.03
CA GLY A 56 0.58 21.93 5.90
C GLY A 56 0.62 22.60 4.52
N TYR A 57 1.04 23.86 4.42
CA TYR A 57 1.22 24.52 3.14
C TYR A 57 2.39 23.89 2.35
N PRO A 58 2.16 23.41 1.11
CA PRO A 58 3.12 22.55 0.43
C PRO A 58 4.28 23.29 -0.24
N LEU A 59 4.16 24.61 -0.48
CA LEU A 59 5.09 25.37 -1.32
C LEU A 59 6.11 26.21 -0.52
N GLY A 60 6.08 26.15 0.81
CA GLY A 60 7.03 26.83 1.68
C GLY A 60 6.76 28.33 1.89
N ARG A 61 7.60 28.97 2.70
CA ARG A 61 7.42 30.35 3.19
C ARG A 61 7.45 31.40 2.07
N ASP A 62 8.36 31.24 1.12
CA ASP A 62 8.52 32.19 0.01
C ASP A 62 7.35 32.18 -0.97
N ALA A 63 6.78 31.00 -1.26
CA ALA A 63 5.61 30.91 -2.11
C ALA A 63 4.40 31.55 -1.44
N TRP A 64 4.24 31.33 -0.14
CA TRP A 64 3.21 32.00 0.66
C TRP A 64 3.38 33.53 0.68
N ALA A 65 4.61 34.04 0.81
CA ALA A 65 4.89 35.48 0.73
C ALA A 65 4.48 36.06 -0.63
N ARG A 66 4.89 35.41 -1.74
CA ARG A 66 4.54 35.85 -3.11
C ARG A 66 3.03 35.83 -3.37
N GLU A 67 2.33 34.78 -2.92
CA GLU A 67 0.86 34.68 -3.05
C GLU A 67 0.11 35.77 -2.27
N ARG A 68 0.76 36.37 -1.27
CA ARG A 68 0.20 37.45 -0.44
C ARG A 68 0.72 38.84 -0.83
N GLY A 69 1.48 38.93 -1.92
CA GLY A 69 2.09 40.19 -2.38
C GLY A 69 3.13 40.75 -1.40
N LEU A 70 3.76 39.89 -0.61
CA LEU A 70 4.86 40.23 0.28
C LEU A 70 6.17 39.88 -0.42
N ASP A 71 7.16 40.76 -0.32
CA ASP A 71 8.49 40.45 -0.84
C ASP A 71 9.15 39.34 0.00
N PRO A 72 9.73 38.31 -0.62
CA PRO A 72 10.46 37.27 0.11
C PRO A 72 11.67 37.91 0.79
N GLU A 73 11.86 37.67 2.11
CA GLU A 73 12.94 38.33 2.86
C GLU A 73 14.32 37.94 2.34
N PRO A 74 15.11 38.89 1.80
CA PRO A 74 16.44 38.63 1.28
C PRO A 74 17.43 38.54 2.45
N GLY A 75 17.46 37.40 3.12
CA GLY A 75 18.37 37.20 4.26
C GLY A 75 17.94 36.13 5.27
N ALA A 76 16.74 35.56 5.13
CA ALA A 76 16.39 34.35 5.84
C ALA A 76 17.29 33.23 5.33
N VAL A 77 18.27 32.83 6.16
CA VAL A 77 19.11 31.67 5.94
C VAL A 77 18.17 30.51 5.64
N VAL A 78 18.21 30.01 4.40
CA VAL A 78 17.48 28.81 3.96
C VAL A 78 17.87 27.70 4.93
N THR A 79 17.10 27.52 5.99
CA THR A 79 17.25 26.37 6.87
C THR A 79 17.03 25.18 5.97
N ALA A 80 18.05 24.32 5.86
CA ALA A 80 18.17 23.22 4.89
C ALA A 80 16.99 22.22 4.86
N THR A 81 15.97 22.40 5.69
CA THR A 81 14.67 21.75 5.64
C THR A 81 13.79 22.24 4.48
N GLU A 82 14.03 23.43 3.93
CA GLU A 82 13.27 24.04 2.83
C GLU A 82 13.87 23.73 1.45
N THR A 83 14.44 22.54 1.25
CA THR A 83 14.71 22.10 -0.13
C THR A 83 13.35 21.77 -0.76
N PRO A 84 12.84 22.55 -1.73
CA PRO A 84 11.58 22.21 -2.38
C PRO A 84 11.74 20.84 -3.01
N THR A 85 11.04 19.84 -2.49
CA THR A 85 11.00 18.52 -3.11
C THR A 85 10.39 18.73 -4.50
N PRO A 86 11.08 18.42 -5.61
CA PRO A 86 10.55 18.64 -6.95
C PRO A 86 9.36 17.69 -7.17
N GLY A 87 8.19 18.13 -6.74
CA GLY A 87 6.94 17.39 -6.82
C GLY A 87 6.34 17.48 -8.20
N LEU A 88 6.96 16.88 -9.22
CA LEU A 88 6.35 16.75 -10.55
C LEU A 88 6.78 15.48 -11.31
N ARG A 89 7.17 14.40 -10.61
CA ARG A 89 7.09 13.07 -11.23
C ARG A 89 5.77 12.44 -10.82
N PRO A 90 4.83 12.19 -11.75
CA PRO A 90 3.63 11.43 -11.42
C PRO A 90 4.09 10.10 -10.82
N GLU A 91 3.43 9.67 -9.75
CA GLU A 91 3.78 8.40 -9.11
C GLU A 91 3.86 7.30 -10.16
N PRO A 92 4.92 6.47 -10.12
CA PRO A 92 5.09 5.41 -11.09
C PRO A 92 3.85 4.51 -11.07
N ARG A 93 3.25 4.26 -12.24
CA ARG A 93 2.02 3.46 -12.35
C ARG A 93 2.16 2.15 -11.54
N PRO A 94 1.13 1.73 -10.77
CA PRO A 94 1.25 0.51 -9.98
C PRO A 94 1.40 -0.70 -10.90
N TRP A 95 2.22 -1.66 -10.48
CA TRP A 95 2.54 -2.86 -11.28
C TRP A 95 1.29 -3.62 -11.76
N ARG A 96 0.31 -3.81 -10.87
CA ARG A 96 -0.97 -4.47 -11.20
C ARG A 96 -1.70 -3.79 -12.36
N ARG A 97 -1.61 -2.46 -12.46
CA ARG A 97 -2.22 -1.69 -13.56
C ARG A 97 -1.47 -1.91 -14.86
N LEU A 98 -0.14 -2.00 -14.83
CA LEU A 98 0.66 -2.33 -16.02
C LEU A 98 0.32 -3.72 -16.54
N VAL A 99 0.23 -4.72 -15.65
CA VAL A 99 -0.16 -6.09 -16.05
C VAL A 99 -1.57 -6.11 -16.65
N ARG A 100 -2.53 -5.37 -16.07
CA ARG A 100 -3.87 -5.23 -16.65
C ARG A 100 -3.88 -4.50 -18.00
N ASP A 101 -3.01 -3.51 -18.18
CA ASP A 101 -2.93 -2.75 -19.43
C ASP A 101 -2.39 -3.61 -20.60
N LEU A 102 -1.71 -4.74 -20.31
CA LEU A 102 -1.35 -5.74 -21.33
C LEU A 102 -2.56 -6.43 -21.98
N ASP A 103 -3.66 -6.56 -21.25
CA ASP A 103 -4.92 -7.16 -21.73
C ASP A 103 -5.82 -6.11 -22.43
N SER A 104 -5.36 -4.86 -22.53
CA SER A 104 -6.15 -3.79 -23.14
C SER A 104 -6.31 -3.98 -24.65
N ARG A 105 -7.51 -3.68 -25.18
CA ARG A 105 -7.79 -3.67 -26.63
C ARG A 105 -6.96 -2.64 -27.40
N SER A 106 -6.40 -1.64 -26.72
CA SER A 106 -5.58 -0.58 -27.34
C SER A 106 -4.12 -1.06 -27.52
N PRO A 107 -3.59 -1.12 -28.76
CA PRO A 107 -2.21 -1.55 -29.00
C PRO A 107 -1.19 -0.62 -28.33
N ARG A 108 -1.41 0.71 -28.39
CA ARG A 108 -0.56 1.72 -27.75
C ARG A 108 -0.43 1.52 -26.24
N ARG A 109 -1.53 1.17 -25.56
CA ARG A 109 -1.47 0.91 -24.10
C ARG A 109 -0.70 -0.36 -23.78
N ARG A 110 -0.87 -1.42 -24.58
CA ARG A 110 -0.12 -2.67 -24.40
C ARG A 110 1.37 -2.44 -24.55
N GLU A 111 1.76 -1.70 -25.58
CA GLU A 111 3.16 -1.40 -25.87
C GLU A 111 3.80 -0.53 -24.78
N ALA A 112 3.12 0.55 -24.36
CA ALA A 112 3.56 1.37 -23.24
C ALA A 112 3.67 0.56 -21.93
N ALA A 113 2.77 -0.39 -21.69
CA ALA A 113 2.86 -1.28 -20.53
C ALA A 113 4.07 -2.21 -20.61
N ARG A 114 4.40 -2.76 -21.80
CA ARG A 114 5.60 -3.60 -22.00
C ARG A 114 6.88 -2.83 -21.71
N GLU A 115 6.98 -1.60 -22.20
CA GLU A 115 8.15 -0.74 -21.95
C GLU A 115 8.32 -0.43 -20.47
N LEU A 116 7.24 -0.04 -19.79
CA LEU A 116 7.28 0.27 -18.35
C LEU A 116 7.58 -0.95 -17.48
N LEU A 117 7.19 -2.16 -17.92
CA LEU A 117 7.57 -3.40 -17.24
C LEU A 117 9.06 -3.72 -17.46
N ALA A 118 9.57 -3.55 -18.68
CA ALA A 118 10.97 -3.79 -19.02
C ALA A 118 11.94 -2.84 -18.29
N GLN A 119 11.50 -1.62 -17.97
CA GLN A 119 12.29 -0.66 -17.17
C GLN A 119 12.44 -1.06 -15.69
N ARG A 120 11.51 -1.87 -15.16
CA ARG A 120 11.50 -2.27 -13.74
C ARG A 120 12.16 -3.61 -13.48
N VAL A 121 12.35 -4.41 -14.51
CA VAL A 121 12.92 -5.75 -14.43
C VAL A 121 14.37 -5.70 -14.88
N PRO A 122 15.31 -6.34 -14.16
CA PRO A 122 16.71 -6.39 -14.57
C PRO A 122 16.87 -7.09 -15.92
N GLU A 123 17.90 -6.72 -16.68
CA GLU A 123 18.09 -7.18 -18.06
C GLU A 123 18.14 -8.71 -18.17
N ALA A 124 18.78 -9.37 -17.19
CA ALA A 124 18.88 -10.82 -17.11
C ALA A 124 17.53 -11.56 -17.00
N ALA A 125 16.45 -10.87 -16.58
CA ALA A 125 15.10 -11.45 -16.48
C ALA A 125 14.17 -10.98 -17.61
N ARG A 126 14.67 -10.23 -18.60
CA ARG A 126 13.84 -9.73 -19.72
C ARG A 126 13.39 -10.85 -20.65
N ASP A 127 14.18 -11.90 -20.84
CA ASP A 127 13.79 -13.03 -21.69
C ASP A 127 12.63 -13.80 -21.09
N TRP A 128 12.73 -14.10 -19.79
CA TRP A 128 11.62 -14.64 -19.01
C TRP A 128 10.39 -13.72 -19.07
N LEU A 129 10.56 -12.40 -18.92
CA LEU A 129 9.46 -11.45 -19.01
C LEU A 129 8.80 -11.47 -20.40
N ARG A 130 9.56 -11.58 -21.48
CA ARG A 130 9.03 -11.70 -22.85
C ARG A 130 8.20 -12.99 -23.00
N SER A 131 8.73 -14.12 -22.51
CA SER A 131 8.02 -15.41 -22.52
C SER A 131 6.74 -15.35 -21.66
N ALA A 132 6.80 -14.74 -20.48
CA ALA A 132 5.64 -14.54 -19.61
C ALA A 132 4.63 -13.54 -20.18
N ILE A 133 5.06 -12.58 -21.00
CA ILE A 133 4.15 -11.66 -21.69
C ILE A 133 3.48 -12.33 -22.90
N ALA A 134 4.19 -13.21 -23.59
CA ALA A 134 3.68 -14.01 -24.71
C ALA A 134 2.74 -15.12 -24.23
N SER A 135 2.97 -15.65 -23.03
CA SER A 135 2.03 -16.53 -22.34
C SER A 135 0.70 -15.82 -22.09
N ASP A 136 -0.40 -16.55 -22.27
CA ASP A 136 -1.75 -16.08 -21.95
C ASP A 136 -2.00 -16.06 -20.43
N ASP A 137 -1.14 -16.74 -19.65
CA ASP A 137 -1.21 -16.76 -18.19
C ASP A 137 -0.51 -15.55 -17.55
N ARG A 138 -1.33 -14.62 -17.03
CA ARG A 138 -0.87 -13.42 -16.31
C ARG A 138 -0.73 -13.61 -14.80
N THR A 139 -1.06 -14.78 -14.26
CA THR A 139 -1.06 -15.02 -12.80
C THR A 139 0.35 -14.82 -12.21
N GLN A 140 1.38 -15.34 -12.88
CA GLN A 140 2.77 -15.19 -12.48
C GLN A 140 3.19 -13.71 -12.39
N LEU A 141 2.81 -12.92 -13.41
CA LEU A 141 3.08 -11.48 -13.43
C LEU A 141 2.30 -10.75 -12.32
N ARG A 142 1.05 -11.12 -12.04
CA ARG A 142 0.24 -10.50 -10.96
C ARG A 142 0.81 -10.79 -9.58
N MET A 143 1.28 -12.02 -9.34
CA MET A 143 1.89 -12.43 -8.08
C MET A 143 3.24 -11.74 -7.83
N LEU A 144 4.01 -11.47 -8.88
CA LEU A 144 5.33 -10.87 -8.78
C LEU A 144 5.29 -9.44 -8.17
N GLY A 145 4.29 -8.63 -8.52
CA GLY A 145 4.17 -7.24 -8.05
C GLY A 145 3.09 -6.98 -6.98
N ALA A 146 2.66 -8.00 -6.24
CA ALA A 146 1.68 -7.85 -5.17
C ALA A 146 2.30 -7.23 -3.89
N GLY A 147 2.18 -5.91 -3.72
CA GLY A 147 2.56 -5.20 -2.48
C GLY A 147 4.08 -5.09 -2.25
N VAL A 148 4.86 -5.07 -3.33
CA VAL A 148 6.30 -5.31 -3.28
C VAL A 148 7.09 -4.03 -3.62
N THR A 149 8.17 -3.77 -2.87
CA THR A 149 9.17 -2.73 -3.18
C THR A 149 9.94 -3.08 -4.46
N PRO A 150 10.47 -2.10 -5.21
CA PRO A 150 11.18 -2.36 -6.46
C PRO A 150 12.36 -3.34 -6.32
N ALA A 151 13.06 -3.34 -5.18
CA ALA A 151 14.16 -4.28 -4.93
C ALA A 151 13.70 -5.74 -4.84
N VAL A 152 12.60 -6.00 -4.14
CA VAL A 152 12.05 -7.36 -3.99
C VAL A 152 11.40 -7.82 -5.30
N LEU A 153 10.88 -6.89 -6.11
CA LEU A 153 10.41 -7.17 -7.47
C LEU A 153 11.55 -7.70 -8.35
N CYS A 154 12.72 -7.03 -8.34
CA CYS A 154 13.90 -7.48 -9.08
C CYS A 154 14.37 -8.87 -8.62
N ALA A 155 14.46 -9.10 -7.31
CA ALA A 155 14.88 -10.38 -6.76
C ALA A 155 13.95 -11.53 -7.17
N ARG A 156 12.62 -11.31 -7.11
CA ARG A 156 11.61 -12.29 -7.56
C ARG A 156 11.67 -12.54 -9.06
N ALA A 157 11.91 -11.50 -9.86
CA ALA A 157 12.04 -11.64 -11.31
C ALA A 157 13.28 -12.47 -11.69
N LEU A 158 14.41 -12.27 -11.00
CA LEU A 158 15.60 -13.10 -11.19
C LEU A 158 15.38 -14.55 -10.74
N ALA A 159 14.68 -14.76 -9.63
CA ALA A 159 14.33 -16.11 -9.18
C ALA A 159 13.42 -16.82 -10.19
N ALA A 160 12.40 -16.13 -10.71
CA ALA A 160 11.50 -16.68 -11.73
C ALA A 160 12.24 -16.98 -13.05
N ALA A 161 13.16 -16.10 -13.46
CA ALA A 161 14.00 -16.33 -14.63
C ALA A 161 14.89 -17.57 -14.46
N ARG A 162 15.51 -17.74 -13.28
CA ARG A 162 16.31 -18.95 -12.98
C ARG A 162 15.47 -20.22 -13.03
N VAL A 163 14.27 -20.21 -12.47
CA VAL A 163 13.36 -21.36 -12.49
C VAL A 163 12.94 -21.70 -13.93
N ALA A 164 12.67 -20.68 -14.75
CA ALA A 164 12.31 -20.89 -16.15
C ALA A 164 13.50 -21.33 -17.02
N SER A 165 14.74 -21.01 -16.63
CA SER A 165 15.96 -21.50 -17.28
C SER A 165 16.35 -22.91 -16.88
N LEU A 166 15.78 -23.47 -15.80
CA LEU A 166 15.95 -24.88 -15.50
C LEU A 166 15.19 -25.69 -16.57
N PRO A 167 15.82 -26.71 -17.18
CA PRO A 167 15.09 -27.62 -18.04
C PRO A 167 13.93 -28.21 -17.25
N GLY A 168 12.72 -28.10 -17.79
CA GLY A 168 11.54 -28.76 -17.22
C GLY A 168 11.79 -30.27 -17.11
N PRO A 169 11.09 -30.98 -16.21
CA PRO A 169 11.17 -32.44 -16.17
C PRO A 169 10.92 -32.97 -17.57
N GLU A 170 11.90 -33.71 -18.09
CA GLU A 170 11.82 -34.38 -19.38
C GLU A 170 10.48 -35.12 -19.45
N PRO A 171 9.63 -34.86 -20.47
CA PRO A 171 8.42 -35.65 -20.62
C PRO A 171 8.84 -37.11 -20.70
N ALA A 172 8.29 -37.95 -19.81
CA ALA A 172 8.53 -39.38 -19.85
C ALA A 172 8.36 -39.87 -21.30
N PRO A 173 9.30 -40.68 -21.81
CA PRO A 173 9.24 -41.13 -23.19
C PRO A 173 7.84 -41.72 -23.45
N PRO A 174 7.21 -41.42 -24.60
CA PRO A 174 5.97 -42.08 -24.96
C PRO A 174 6.21 -43.60 -24.89
N PRO A 175 5.26 -44.41 -24.39
CA PRO A 175 5.40 -45.85 -24.49
C PRO A 175 5.65 -46.18 -25.96
N GLU A 176 6.77 -46.84 -26.24
CA GLU A 176 7.12 -47.26 -27.58
C GLU A 176 5.93 -48.02 -28.17
N PRO A 177 5.45 -47.71 -29.38
CA PRO A 177 4.55 -48.61 -30.05
C PRO A 177 5.32 -49.92 -30.24
N ASP A 178 4.77 -51.05 -29.79
CA ASP A 178 5.26 -52.38 -30.14
C ASP A 178 5.32 -52.48 -31.67
N VAL A 179 6.48 -52.16 -32.24
CA VAL A 179 6.76 -52.39 -33.65
C VAL A 179 7.15 -53.85 -33.73
N GLU A 180 6.15 -54.70 -33.96
CA GLU A 180 6.36 -56.07 -34.41
C GLU A 180 7.14 -55.98 -35.74
N VAL A 181 8.45 -56.22 -35.66
CA VAL A 181 9.37 -56.17 -36.78
C VAL A 181 8.95 -57.26 -37.77
N GLU A 182 8.37 -56.83 -38.88
CA GLU A 182 8.12 -57.66 -40.05
C GLU A 182 9.44 -58.21 -40.58
N ALA A 183 9.63 -59.53 -40.51
CA ALA A 183 10.78 -60.22 -41.08
C ALA A 183 10.35 -61.14 -42.24
N GLY A 184 9.95 -60.51 -43.33
CA GLY A 184 10.42 -60.87 -44.68
C GLY A 184 9.80 -62.06 -45.44
N PRO A 185 9.98 -62.05 -46.77
CA PRO A 185 9.25 -62.88 -47.73
C PRO A 185 9.87 -64.27 -47.89
N GLY A 186 9.02 -65.27 -48.14
CA GLY A 186 9.41 -66.69 -48.14
C GLY A 186 10.35 -67.12 -49.26
N PRO A 187 11.00 -68.30 -49.10
CA PRO A 187 11.50 -69.09 -50.21
C PRO A 187 10.60 -70.32 -50.44
N GLY A 188 10.28 -70.60 -51.71
CA GLY A 188 9.50 -71.77 -52.10
C GLY A 188 10.28 -73.08 -52.11
N SER A 189 9.54 -74.20 -52.13
CA SER A 189 9.78 -75.43 -52.92
C SER A 189 9.48 -76.73 -52.16
N ARG A 190 8.65 -77.58 -52.81
CA ARG A 190 8.51 -79.05 -52.71
C ARG A 190 8.02 -79.57 -51.34
N LYS A 191 6.97 -80.38 -51.27
CA LYS A 191 6.70 -81.61 -52.01
C LYS A 191 5.27 -82.06 -51.73
#